data_AF-A0A1U8JVX2-F1
#
_entry.id   AF-A0A1U8JVX2-F1
#
_cell.length_a   1.000
_cell.length_b   1.000
_cell.length_c   1.000
_cell.angle_alpha   90.00
_cell.angle_beta   90.00
_cell.angle_gamma   90.00
#
_symmetry.space_group_name_H-M   'P 1'
#
loop_
_entity.id
_entity.type
_entity.pdbx_description
1 polymer ?
#
loop_
_entity_poly.entity_id
_entity_poly.type
_entity_poly.pdbx_seq_one_letter_code
_entity_poly.pdbx_strand_id
1 'polypeptide(L)'
;MGIVSHPLSFICSAPYNDNTIRSVYHVREYDVHKLMHLEDPIDIFLSHDWPLGITDFGNWQQLVRYKKHFKDEIQQGTLGSKPAAQLLEKLKPSYWFSAHLHCKFTALVEHEDGGRVTKFLALDKCLPGRKFLQIVDIESDPGPYEVQYDEEWLAITRKLNCVFPLTLRRGDFGRTQLDMQDCRQWVKSRMEDRGAKPCEFSQTAPPHKPSDSVSNTTFSGSPRNPQTVSFLELLDLPYVLDNALDSRDTPTSLPQKDDYSEDIPIEDEDDLEDGEPNNENRSS
;
A
#
# COMPACT_ATOMS: atom_id res chain seq x y z
N MET A 1 10.03 -10.46 -3.82
CA MET A 1 9.06 -9.83 -2.90
C MET A 1 9.32 -8.33 -2.88
N GLY A 2 8.61 -7.56 -3.70
CA GLY A 2 8.77 -6.10 -3.74
C GLY A 2 8.01 -5.45 -2.59
N ILE A 3 8.70 -4.97 -1.57
CA ILE A 3 8.11 -4.12 -0.53
C ILE A 3 8.19 -2.68 -1.05
N VAL A 4 7.06 -2.12 -1.47
CA VAL A 4 6.97 -0.70 -1.86
C VAL A 4 6.99 0.15 -0.59
N SER A 5 8.18 0.48 -0.12
CA SER A 5 8.35 1.53 0.89
C SER A 5 8.15 2.89 0.22
N HIS A 6 7.18 3.66 0.70
CA HIS A 6 6.84 4.96 0.15
C HIS A 6 7.89 6.00 0.58
N PRO A 7 8.72 6.55 -0.31
CA PRO A 7 9.49 7.73 0.03
C PRO A 7 8.52 8.88 0.30
N LEU A 8 8.66 9.50 1.48
CA LEU A 8 7.83 10.61 1.96
C LEU A 8 7.61 11.67 0.88
N SER A 9 6.36 11.84 0.46
CA SER A 9 5.93 12.99 -0.35
C SER A 9 5.97 14.26 0.49
N PHE A 10 6.21 15.41 -0.16
CA PHE A 10 6.33 16.73 0.49
C PHE A 10 5.17 17.07 1.45
N ILE A 11 3.97 16.62 1.09
CA ILE A 11 2.71 16.84 1.82
C ILE A 11 2.79 16.32 3.27
N CYS A 12 3.78 15.48 3.57
CA CYS A 12 3.91 14.75 4.82
C CYS A 12 5.30 14.90 5.45
N SER A 13 5.87 16.11 5.42
CA SER A 13 7.07 16.41 6.20
C SER A 13 6.70 16.72 7.65
N ALA A 14 7.46 16.16 8.60
CA ALA A 14 7.27 16.46 10.01
C ALA A 14 7.73 17.92 10.32
N PRO A 15 7.11 18.59 11.32
CA PRO A 15 6.01 18.12 12.14
C PRO A 15 4.65 18.18 11.41
N TYR A 16 3.83 17.14 11.58
CA TYR A 16 2.47 17.11 11.07
C TYR A 16 1.57 18.08 11.85
N ASN A 17 0.69 18.79 11.15
CA ASN A 17 -0.49 19.43 11.71
C ASN A 17 -1.73 18.52 11.63
N ASP A 18 -2.83 18.94 12.26
CA ASP A 18 -4.10 18.20 12.35
C ASP A 18 -4.67 17.74 10.99
N ASN A 19 -4.42 18.50 9.92
CA ASN A 19 -4.87 18.13 8.58
C ASN A 19 -3.92 17.13 7.91
N THR A 20 -2.60 17.34 8.05
CA THR A 20 -1.59 16.47 7.43
C THR A 20 -1.51 15.09 8.10
N ILE A 21 -1.78 14.99 9.40
CA ILE A 21 -1.80 13.69 10.11
C ILE A 21 -2.96 12.80 9.66
N ARG A 22 -4.09 13.40 9.27
CA ARG A 22 -5.26 12.69 8.73
C ARG A 22 -5.13 12.30 7.26
N SER A 23 -4.12 12.80 6.57
CA SER A 23 -3.96 12.59 5.12
C SER A 23 -2.67 11.87 4.75
N VAL A 24 -1.75 11.67 5.70
CA VAL A 24 -0.44 11.03 5.46
C VAL A 24 -0.52 9.59 5.00
N TYR A 25 -1.55 8.86 5.41
CA TYR A 25 -1.73 7.45 5.11
C TYR A 25 -2.56 7.18 3.85
N HIS A 26 -3.13 8.21 3.21
CA HIS A 26 -3.89 8.01 1.97
C HIS A 26 -2.96 7.65 0.81
N VAL A 27 -3.32 6.60 0.07
CA VAL A 27 -2.64 6.18 -1.17
C VAL A 27 -2.57 7.35 -2.15
N ARG A 28 -1.39 7.60 -2.72
CA ARG A 28 -1.17 8.70 -3.66
C ARG A 28 -1.32 8.23 -5.11
N GLU A 29 -1.91 9.10 -5.94
CA GLU A 29 -1.98 8.90 -7.39
C GLU A 29 -0.60 8.66 -8.01
N TYR A 30 0.45 9.32 -7.47
CA TYR A 30 1.84 9.12 -7.89
C TYR A 30 2.32 7.67 -7.72
N ASP A 31 2.04 7.04 -6.57
CA ASP A 31 2.48 5.67 -6.30
C ASP A 31 1.68 4.66 -7.13
N VAL A 32 0.37 4.89 -7.31
CA VAL A 32 -0.46 4.12 -8.23
C VAL A 32 0.11 4.22 -9.64
N HIS A 33 0.44 5.43 -10.10
CA HIS A 33 1.01 5.64 -11.42
C HIS A 33 2.36 4.94 -11.61
N LYS A 34 3.23 4.92 -10.59
CA LYS A 34 4.46 4.11 -10.62
C LYS A 34 4.16 2.63 -10.86
N LEU A 35 3.25 2.05 -10.08
CA LEU A 35 2.86 0.64 -10.22
C LEU A 35 2.17 0.35 -11.56
N MET A 36 1.45 1.34 -12.11
CA MET A 36 0.90 1.29 -13.47
C MET A 36 1.97 1.28 -14.58
N HIS A 37 3.27 1.39 -14.27
CA HIS A 37 4.36 1.20 -15.25
C HIS A 37 5.07 -0.17 -15.17
N LEU A 38 4.77 -1.01 -14.17
CA LEU A 38 5.36 -2.35 -14.06
C LEU A 38 4.88 -3.27 -15.19
N GLU A 39 5.79 -3.91 -15.90
CA GLU A 39 5.47 -4.86 -16.98
C GLU A 39 5.79 -6.30 -16.57
N ASP A 40 6.75 -6.48 -15.66
CA ASP A 40 7.17 -7.80 -15.23
C ASP A 40 6.08 -8.50 -14.38
N PRO A 41 5.93 -9.84 -14.49
CA PRO A 41 4.96 -10.59 -13.70
C PRO A 41 5.17 -10.41 -12.19
N ILE A 42 4.07 -10.19 -11.45
CA ILE A 42 4.09 -10.03 -10.00
C ILE A 42 3.51 -11.28 -9.33
N ASP A 43 4.25 -11.89 -8.41
CA ASP A 43 3.72 -13.05 -7.66
C ASP A 43 2.78 -12.63 -6.54
N ILE A 44 3.16 -11.61 -5.78
CA ILE A 44 2.47 -11.19 -4.56
C ILE A 44 2.29 -9.68 -4.57
N PHE A 45 1.04 -9.25 -4.43
CA PHE A 45 0.69 -7.85 -4.22
C PHE A 45 0.08 -7.65 -2.83
N LEU A 46 0.48 -6.56 -2.16
CA LEU A 46 -0.03 -6.19 -0.83
C LEU A 46 -0.71 -4.83 -0.91
N SER A 47 -1.92 -4.73 -0.38
CA SER A 47 -2.63 -3.47 -0.15
C SER A 47 -3.23 -3.46 1.26
N HIS A 48 -3.51 -2.28 1.83
CA HIS A 48 -4.32 -2.25 3.05
C HIS A 48 -5.80 -2.42 2.70
N ASP A 49 -6.31 -1.52 1.86
CA ASP A 49 -7.69 -1.53 1.40
C ASP A 49 -7.91 -2.62 0.35
N TRP A 50 -9.15 -3.10 0.27
CA TRP A 50 -9.54 -4.12 -0.71
C TRP A 50 -9.67 -3.49 -2.10
N PRO A 51 -9.37 -4.24 -3.18
CA PRO A 51 -9.77 -3.83 -4.53
C PRO A 51 -11.29 -3.65 -4.60
N LEU A 52 -11.74 -2.54 -5.18
CA LEU A 52 -13.16 -2.30 -5.44
C LEU A 52 -13.76 -3.47 -6.24
N GLY A 53 -14.91 -4.00 -5.79
CA GLY A 53 -15.61 -5.10 -6.47
C GLY A 53 -15.02 -6.49 -6.24
N ILE A 54 -13.98 -6.64 -5.40
CA ILE A 54 -13.39 -7.96 -5.11
C ILE A 54 -14.39 -8.97 -4.51
N THR A 55 -15.46 -8.47 -3.89
CA THR A 55 -16.53 -9.28 -3.32
C THR A 55 -17.28 -10.12 -4.34
N ASP A 56 -17.33 -9.67 -5.60
CA ASP A 56 -18.03 -10.37 -6.68
C ASP A 56 -17.35 -11.70 -7.06
N PHE A 57 -16.08 -11.84 -6.69
CA PHE A 57 -15.23 -13.00 -6.93
C PHE A 57 -15.17 -13.97 -5.74
N GLY A 58 -15.99 -13.74 -4.71
CA GLY A 58 -16.06 -14.57 -3.50
C GLY A 58 -17.48 -14.72 -2.96
N ASN A 59 -17.61 -15.29 -1.76
CA ASN A 59 -18.91 -15.50 -1.12
C ASN A 59 -19.38 -14.23 -0.39
N TRP A 60 -19.81 -13.22 -1.16
CA TRP A 60 -20.30 -11.97 -0.58
C TRP A 60 -21.56 -12.18 0.28
N GLN A 61 -22.37 -13.20 0.01
CA GLN A 61 -23.56 -13.49 0.82
C GLN A 61 -23.16 -13.90 2.24
N GLN A 62 -22.07 -14.66 2.40
CA GLN A 62 -21.52 -14.97 3.72
C GLN A 62 -20.96 -13.72 4.39
N LEU A 63 -20.24 -12.87 3.66
CA LEU A 63 -19.69 -11.61 4.19
C LEU A 63 -20.81 -10.73 4.78
N VAL A 64 -21.90 -10.53 4.05
CA VAL A 64 -23.03 -9.69 4.47
C VAL A 64 -23.84 -10.28 5.62
N ARG A 65 -23.78 -11.61 5.85
CA ARG A 65 -24.39 -12.21 7.05
C ARG A 65 -23.73 -11.71 8.33
N TYR A 66 -22.41 -11.60 8.33
CA TYR A 66 -21.63 -11.08 9.45
C TYR A 66 -21.54 -9.56 9.45
N LYS A 67 -21.46 -8.93 8.28
CA LYS A 67 -21.33 -7.47 8.14
C LYS A 67 -22.44 -6.91 7.26
N LYS A 68 -23.62 -6.76 7.85
CA LYS A 68 -24.85 -6.36 7.13
C LYS A 68 -24.73 -5.01 6.42
N HIS A 69 -23.97 -4.07 6.98
CA HIS A 69 -23.77 -2.73 6.40
C HIS A 69 -23.05 -2.77 5.04
N PHE A 70 -22.21 -3.78 4.78
CA PHE A 70 -21.55 -3.92 3.48
C PHE A 70 -22.52 -4.25 2.34
N LYS A 71 -23.75 -4.67 2.62
CA LYS A 71 -24.72 -5.01 1.56
C LYS A 71 -24.92 -3.85 0.60
N ASP A 72 -25.16 -2.66 1.13
CA ASP A 72 -25.48 -1.49 0.32
C ASP A 72 -24.24 -1.00 -0.44
N GLU A 73 -23.06 -1.02 0.19
CA GLU A 73 -21.80 -0.64 -0.45
C GLU A 73 -21.38 -1.61 -1.57
N ILE A 74 -21.61 -2.92 -1.39
CA ILE A 74 -21.36 -3.93 -2.42
C ILE A 74 -22.31 -3.71 -3.60
N GLN A 75 -23.61 -3.52 -3.33
CA GLN A 75 -24.61 -3.31 -4.38
C GLN A 75 -24.40 -2.01 -5.16
N GLN A 76 -23.91 -0.97 -4.50
CA GLN A 76 -23.59 0.32 -5.12
C GLN A 76 -22.21 0.33 -5.79
N GLY A 77 -21.37 -0.69 -5.55
CA GLY A 77 -20.01 -0.76 -6.07
C GLY A 77 -19.10 0.30 -5.47
N THR A 78 -19.23 0.57 -4.17
CA THR A 78 -18.43 1.56 -3.42
C THR A 78 -17.48 0.93 -2.40
N LEU A 79 -17.64 -0.35 -2.08
CA LEU A 79 -16.80 -1.04 -1.10
C LEU A 79 -15.38 -1.28 -1.65
N GLY A 80 -14.41 -0.55 -1.12
CA GLY A 80 -12.99 -0.72 -1.42
C GLY A 80 -12.37 0.37 -2.29
N SER A 81 -11.15 0.11 -2.75
CA SER A 81 -10.28 1.07 -3.42
C SER A 81 -10.30 0.89 -4.94
N LYS A 82 -10.77 1.92 -5.64
CA LYS A 82 -10.76 1.97 -7.11
C LYS A 82 -9.34 1.88 -7.70
N PRO A 83 -8.32 2.60 -7.18
CA PRO A 83 -6.94 2.42 -7.65
C PRO A 83 -6.41 0.98 -7.45
N ALA A 84 -6.77 0.32 -6.36
CA ALA A 84 -6.39 -1.08 -6.12
C ALA A 84 -7.03 -2.02 -7.15
N ALA A 85 -8.31 -1.79 -7.52
CA ALA A 85 -8.97 -2.55 -8.59
C ALA A 85 -8.27 -2.37 -9.95
N GLN A 86 -7.89 -1.13 -10.30
CA GLN A 86 -7.14 -0.86 -11.53
C GLN A 86 -5.78 -1.58 -11.56
N LEU A 87 -5.08 -1.60 -10.42
CA LEU A 87 -3.81 -2.32 -10.29
C LEU A 87 -3.99 -3.84 -10.35
N LEU A 88 -5.06 -4.39 -9.76
CA LEU A 88 -5.40 -5.80 -9.83
C LEU A 88 -5.66 -6.23 -11.28
N GLU A 89 -6.46 -5.46 -12.02
CA GLU A 89 -6.77 -5.70 -13.43
C GLU A 89 -5.51 -5.61 -14.32
N LYS A 90 -4.64 -4.65 -14.04
CA LYS A 90 -3.42 -4.44 -14.85
C LYS A 90 -2.31 -5.46 -14.54
N LEU A 91 -1.98 -5.67 -13.27
CA LEU A 91 -0.81 -6.45 -12.85
C LEU A 91 -1.11 -7.96 -12.72
N LYS A 92 -2.36 -8.33 -12.47
CA LYS A 92 -2.84 -9.72 -12.43
C LYS A 92 -1.94 -10.67 -11.61
N PRO A 93 -1.60 -10.33 -10.35
CA PRO A 93 -0.64 -11.09 -9.57
C PRO A 93 -1.17 -12.47 -9.17
N SER A 94 -0.28 -13.42 -8.86
CA SER A 94 -0.72 -14.75 -8.38
C SER A 94 -1.47 -14.68 -7.05
N TYR A 95 -1.04 -13.78 -6.15
CA TYR A 95 -1.63 -13.53 -4.85
C TYR A 95 -1.87 -12.04 -4.61
N TRP A 96 -3.02 -11.73 -4.00
CA TRP A 96 -3.33 -10.39 -3.51
C TRP A 96 -3.76 -10.45 -2.04
N PHE A 97 -3.03 -9.78 -1.17
CA PHE A 97 -3.35 -9.74 0.26
C PHE A 97 -3.82 -8.35 0.70
N SER A 98 -4.91 -8.32 1.47
CA SER A 98 -5.50 -7.09 2.01
C SER A 98 -5.87 -7.20 3.49
N ALA A 99 -6.26 -6.08 4.09
CA ALA A 99 -6.72 -5.99 5.48
C ALA A 99 -7.86 -4.95 5.56
N HIS A 100 -7.80 -4.00 6.50
CA HIS A 100 -8.70 -2.86 6.66
C HIS A 100 -10.13 -3.18 7.14
N LEU A 101 -10.87 -4.03 6.44
CA LEU A 101 -12.29 -4.27 6.71
C LEU A 101 -12.58 -5.18 7.92
N HIS A 102 -11.56 -5.57 8.68
CA HIS A 102 -11.64 -6.38 9.90
C HIS A 102 -12.54 -7.62 9.73
N CYS A 103 -12.26 -8.40 8.71
CA CYS A 103 -12.86 -9.70 8.47
C CYS A 103 -11.97 -10.53 7.55
N LYS A 104 -12.01 -11.86 7.73
CA LYS A 104 -11.39 -12.77 6.77
C LYS A 104 -12.29 -12.92 5.55
N PHE A 105 -11.73 -12.74 4.36
CA PHE A 105 -12.42 -12.97 3.09
C PHE A 105 -11.47 -13.53 2.05
N THR A 106 -11.99 -14.41 1.20
CA THR A 106 -11.23 -15.04 0.13
C THR A 106 -12.00 -14.95 -1.17
N ALA A 107 -11.29 -14.68 -2.26
CA ALA A 107 -11.85 -14.60 -3.60
C ALA A 107 -10.86 -15.15 -4.64
N LEU A 108 -11.40 -15.60 -5.76
CA LEU A 108 -10.63 -16.08 -6.92
C LEU A 108 -10.97 -15.21 -8.13
N VAL A 109 -10.01 -14.43 -8.59
CA VAL A 109 -10.19 -13.52 -9.72
C VAL A 109 -9.61 -14.19 -10.95
N GLU A 110 -10.48 -14.68 -11.82
CA GLU A 110 -10.09 -15.25 -13.12
C GLU A 110 -9.85 -14.13 -14.13
N HIS A 111 -8.66 -14.10 -14.73
CA HIS A 111 -8.28 -13.11 -15.74
C HIS A 111 -8.48 -13.65 -17.16
N GLU A 112 -8.99 -12.82 -18.06
CA GLU A 112 -9.33 -13.22 -19.44
C GLU A 112 -8.11 -13.72 -20.27
N ASP A 113 -6.90 -13.25 -19.95
CA ASP A 113 -5.68 -13.50 -20.72
C ASP A 113 -4.95 -14.81 -20.34
N GLY A 114 -5.62 -15.95 -20.55
CA GLY A 114 -4.95 -17.25 -20.50
C GLY A 114 -5.06 -17.99 -19.16
N GLY A 115 -6.15 -17.79 -18.43
CA GLY A 115 -6.50 -18.62 -17.26
C GLY A 115 -5.66 -18.34 -16.02
N ARG A 116 -4.98 -17.19 -15.96
CA ARG A 116 -4.34 -16.73 -14.73
C ARG A 116 -5.41 -16.43 -13.69
N VAL A 117 -5.16 -16.83 -12.45
CA VAL A 117 -6.08 -16.62 -11.34
C VAL A 117 -5.33 -15.90 -10.22
N THR A 118 -5.84 -14.75 -9.78
CA THR A 118 -5.37 -14.11 -8.55
C THR A 118 -6.10 -14.70 -7.36
N LYS A 119 -5.33 -15.24 -6.40
CA LYS A 119 -5.86 -15.68 -5.11
C LYS A 119 -5.88 -14.50 -4.15
N PHE A 120 -7.07 -13.97 -3.88
CA PHE A 120 -7.26 -12.88 -2.94
C PHE A 120 -7.49 -13.42 -1.52
N LEU A 121 -6.81 -12.85 -0.54
CA LEU A 121 -7.03 -13.10 0.88
C LEU A 121 -6.98 -11.79 1.67
N ALA A 122 -8.07 -11.48 2.35
CA ALA A 122 -8.11 -10.46 3.38
C ALA A 122 -8.10 -11.10 4.77
N LEU A 123 -7.41 -10.46 5.72
CA LEU A 123 -7.32 -10.91 7.11
C LEU A 123 -7.97 -9.92 8.08
N ASP A 124 -8.36 -10.46 9.22
CA ASP A 124 -8.97 -9.72 10.32
C ASP A 124 -7.91 -8.97 11.16
N LYS A 125 -8.36 -8.12 12.07
CA LYS A 125 -7.52 -7.44 13.05
C LYS A 125 -7.02 -8.42 14.11
N CYS A 126 -5.79 -8.18 14.61
CA CYS A 126 -5.14 -8.98 15.65
C CYS A 126 -5.83 -8.85 17.02
N LEU A 127 -7.03 -9.41 17.15
CA LEU A 127 -7.81 -9.48 18.38
C LEU A 127 -8.09 -10.95 18.75
N PRO A 128 -8.35 -11.25 20.04
CA PRO A 128 -8.70 -12.60 20.48
C PRO A 128 -9.87 -13.19 19.67
N GLY A 129 -9.76 -14.47 19.30
CA GLY A 129 -10.82 -15.19 18.55
C GLY A 129 -10.97 -14.80 17.07
N ARG A 130 -10.20 -13.84 16.54
CA ARG A 130 -10.33 -13.39 15.14
C ARG A 130 -9.39 -14.14 14.19
N LYS A 131 -9.78 -14.20 12.92
CA LYS A 131 -9.03 -14.88 11.83
C LYS A 131 -7.97 -13.95 11.22
N PHE A 132 -7.02 -13.49 12.04
CA PHE A 132 -6.05 -12.46 11.68
C PHE A 132 -4.72 -12.98 11.10
N LEU A 133 -4.45 -14.29 11.20
CA LEU A 133 -3.20 -14.91 10.74
C LEU A 133 -3.48 -16.07 9.80
N GLN A 134 -2.76 -16.10 8.68
CA GLN A 134 -2.73 -17.24 7.78
C GLN A 134 -1.30 -17.46 7.29
N ILE A 135 -0.86 -18.72 7.35
CA ILE A 135 0.42 -19.17 6.80
C ILE A 135 0.15 -19.69 5.38
N VAL A 136 0.94 -19.24 4.41
CA VAL A 136 0.83 -19.64 3.01
C VAL A 136 2.20 -20.14 2.57
N ASP A 137 2.23 -21.36 2.05
CA ASP A 137 3.43 -21.94 1.45
C ASP A 137 3.48 -21.56 -0.03
N ILE A 138 4.58 -20.95 -0.46
CA ILE A 138 4.81 -20.51 -1.83
C ILE A 138 6.09 -21.17 -2.32
N GLU A 139 6.00 -21.84 -3.47
CA GLU A 139 7.14 -22.48 -4.10
C GLU A 139 8.19 -21.44 -4.49
N SER A 140 9.46 -21.75 -4.24
CA SER A 140 10.59 -20.88 -4.60
C SER A 140 11.79 -21.72 -4.99
N ASP A 141 12.65 -21.12 -5.80
CA ASP A 141 13.95 -21.70 -6.12
C ASP A 141 14.83 -21.83 -4.86
N PRO A 142 15.83 -22.72 -4.87
CA PRO A 142 16.80 -22.82 -3.79
C PRO A 142 17.46 -21.45 -3.50
N GLY A 143 17.57 -21.10 -2.22
CA GLY A 143 18.11 -19.81 -1.77
C GLY A 143 19.56 -19.51 -2.21
N PRO A 144 20.08 -18.32 -1.86
CA PRO A 144 19.72 -17.56 -0.66
C PRO A 144 18.46 -16.70 -0.78
N TYR A 145 17.67 -16.63 0.29
CA TYR A 145 16.48 -15.77 0.38
C TYR A 145 16.86 -14.39 0.93
N GLU A 146 17.13 -13.45 0.02
CA GLU A 146 17.53 -12.08 0.37
C GLU A 146 16.52 -11.05 -0.15
N VAL A 147 16.33 -9.97 0.60
CA VAL A 147 15.58 -8.82 0.13
C VAL A 147 16.48 -7.99 -0.78
N GLN A 148 16.02 -7.75 -2.00
CA GLN A 148 16.71 -6.97 -3.02
C GLN A 148 15.76 -5.95 -3.63
N TYR A 149 16.31 -4.85 -4.12
CA TYR A 149 15.57 -3.93 -4.98
C TYR A 149 15.29 -4.57 -6.33
N ASP A 150 14.10 -4.32 -6.84
CA ASP A 150 13.69 -4.70 -8.18
C ASP A 150 14.21 -3.68 -9.21
N GLU A 151 14.84 -4.15 -10.29
CA GLU A 151 15.46 -3.30 -11.31
C GLU A 151 14.43 -2.44 -12.05
N GLU A 152 13.27 -3.02 -12.38
CA GLU A 152 12.19 -2.32 -13.08
C GLU A 152 11.63 -1.20 -12.18
N TRP A 153 11.33 -1.52 -10.92
CA TRP A 153 10.81 -0.57 -9.95
C TRP A 153 11.80 0.59 -9.68
N LEU A 154 13.10 0.31 -9.62
CA LEU A 154 14.13 1.34 -9.50
C LEU A 154 14.17 2.25 -10.74
N ALA A 155 14.07 1.68 -11.95
CA ALA A 155 14.05 2.45 -13.19
C ALA A 155 12.81 3.36 -13.26
N ILE A 156 11.63 2.84 -12.92
CA ILE A 156 10.38 3.60 -12.80
C ILE A 156 10.54 4.74 -11.79
N THR A 157 11.08 4.42 -10.60
CA THR A 157 11.25 5.40 -9.52
C THR A 157 12.20 6.52 -9.92
N ARG A 158 13.35 6.19 -10.52
CA ARG A 158 14.31 7.20 -11.01
C ARG A 158 13.69 8.09 -12.07
N LYS A 159 13.00 7.48 -13.04
CA LYS A 159 12.41 8.21 -14.16
C LYS A 159 11.27 9.13 -13.71
N LEU A 160 10.40 8.67 -12.82
CA LEU A 160 9.27 9.45 -12.30
C LEU A 160 9.65 10.44 -11.20
N ASN A 161 10.93 10.54 -10.83
CA ASN A 161 11.36 11.54 -9.84
C ASN A 161 11.15 12.99 -10.35
N CYS A 162 11.18 13.23 -11.66
CA CYS A 162 10.96 14.56 -12.23
C CYS A 162 9.52 15.09 -12.05
N VAL A 163 8.56 14.20 -11.81
CA VAL A 163 7.15 14.51 -11.54
C VAL A 163 6.77 14.18 -10.09
N PHE A 164 7.75 14.05 -9.20
CA PHE A 164 7.52 13.79 -7.79
C PHE A 164 6.65 14.92 -7.19
N PRO A 165 5.51 14.60 -6.54
CA PRO A 165 4.56 15.61 -6.10
C PRO A 165 5.12 16.41 -4.92
N LEU A 166 5.57 17.63 -5.23
CA LEU A 166 5.99 18.64 -4.24
C LEU A 166 4.86 19.56 -3.81
N THR A 167 3.63 19.38 -4.32
CA THR A 167 2.47 20.19 -3.93
C THR A 167 1.22 19.31 -3.89
N LEU A 168 0.13 19.85 -3.33
CA LEU A 168 -1.20 19.21 -3.35
C LEU A 168 -1.84 19.15 -4.75
N ARG A 169 -1.23 19.77 -5.78
CA ARG A 169 -1.75 19.69 -7.14
C ARG A 169 -1.54 18.29 -7.72
N ARG A 170 -2.51 17.82 -8.50
CA ARG A 170 -2.34 16.59 -9.29
C ARG A 170 -1.08 16.71 -10.14
N GLY A 171 -0.31 15.64 -10.18
CA GLY A 171 0.86 15.54 -11.06
C GLY A 171 0.42 15.62 -12.52
N ASP A 172 1.20 16.30 -13.36
CA ASP A 172 1.02 16.23 -14.80
C ASP A 172 1.60 14.91 -15.32
N PHE A 173 0.79 13.86 -15.25
CA PHE A 173 1.13 12.53 -15.75
C PHE A 173 0.93 12.38 -17.27
N GLY A 174 0.33 13.38 -17.93
CA GLY A 174 -0.04 13.32 -19.35
C GLY A 174 1.14 13.47 -20.32
N ARG A 175 2.29 13.97 -19.83
CA ARG A 175 3.54 14.12 -20.63
C ARG A 175 4.42 12.86 -20.64
N THR A 176 3.95 11.79 -20.03
CA THR A 176 4.79 10.69 -19.55
C THR A 176 4.68 9.48 -20.47
N GLN A 177 4.69 9.68 -21.80
CA GLN A 177 5.01 8.60 -22.74
C GLN A 177 6.52 8.40 -22.70
N LEU A 178 6.97 7.67 -21.68
CA LEU A 178 8.39 7.61 -21.34
C LEU A 178 9.02 6.38 -21.96
N ASP A 179 10.00 6.61 -22.83
CA ASP A 179 11.02 5.61 -23.07
C ASP A 179 11.79 5.37 -21.76
N MET A 180 11.66 4.14 -21.24
CA MET A 180 12.30 3.68 -20.02
C MET A 180 13.64 2.99 -20.29
N GLN A 181 14.00 2.76 -21.55
CA GLN A 181 15.14 1.94 -21.93
C GLN A 181 16.46 2.49 -21.37
N ASP A 182 16.67 3.81 -21.48
CA ASP A 182 17.85 4.48 -20.92
C ASP A 182 17.93 4.33 -19.40
N CYS A 183 16.79 4.45 -18.70
CA CYS A 183 16.74 4.30 -17.24
C CYS A 183 16.95 2.85 -16.81
N ARG A 184 16.38 1.87 -17.51
CA ARG A 184 16.60 0.44 -17.27
C ARG A 184 18.08 0.09 -17.44
N GLN A 185 18.72 0.54 -18.52
CA GLN A 185 20.16 0.33 -18.74
C GLN A 185 21.02 0.98 -17.66
N TRP A 186 20.70 2.22 -17.28
CA TRP A 186 21.42 2.92 -16.21
C TRP A 186 21.30 2.18 -14.87
N VAL A 187 20.08 1.77 -14.48
CA VAL A 187 19.85 1.07 -13.21
C VAL A 187 20.56 -0.27 -13.22
N LYS A 188 20.51 -1.02 -14.32
CA LYS A 188 21.23 -2.29 -14.46
C LYS A 188 22.73 -2.13 -14.21
N SER A 189 23.37 -1.16 -14.88
CA SER A 189 24.80 -0.87 -14.66
C SER A 189 25.09 -0.45 -13.21
N ARG A 190 24.19 0.32 -12.59
CA ARG A 190 24.30 0.72 -11.18
C ARG A 190 24.18 -0.47 -10.22
N MET A 191 23.31 -1.44 -10.51
CA MET A 191 23.15 -2.66 -9.73
C MET A 191 24.35 -3.61 -9.89
N GLU A 192 24.96 -3.68 -11.07
CA GLU A 192 26.18 -4.47 -11.30
C GLU A 192 27.38 -3.95 -10.49
N ASP A 193 27.49 -2.64 -10.28
CA ASP A 193 28.57 -2.01 -9.49
C ASP A 193 28.31 -2.06 -7.98
N ARG A 194 27.10 -1.69 -7.55
CA ARG A 194 26.76 -1.46 -6.13
C ARG A 194 26.07 -2.68 -5.47
N GLY A 195 25.38 -3.50 -6.25
CA GLY A 195 24.53 -4.59 -5.77
C GLY A 195 23.11 -4.15 -5.39
N ALA A 196 22.14 -5.05 -5.55
CA ALA A 196 20.70 -4.78 -5.36
C ALA A 196 20.21 -4.79 -3.90
N LYS A 197 21.04 -5.23 -2.94
CA LYS A 197 20.64 -5.36 -1.53
C LYS A 197 20.38 -3.98 -0.87
N PRO A 198 19.26 -3.72 -0.18
CA PRO A 198 19.06 -2.46 0.56
C PRO A 198 20.15 -2.16 1.58
N CYS A 199 20.31 -0.89 1.97
CA CYS A 199 21.23 -0.52 3.05
C CYS A 199 20.76 -1.13 4.39
N GLU A 200 21.72 -1.38 5.29
CA GLU A 200 21.39 -1.85 6.65
C GLU A 200 20.53 -0.81 7.39
N PHE A 201 19.55 -1.29 8.15
CA PHE A 201 18.61 -0.42 8.84
C PHE A 201 19.28 0.33 9.99
N SER A 202 19.10 1.65 10.04
CA SER A 202 19.54 2.49 11.16
C SER A 202 18.36 3.07 11.93
N GLN A 203 18.40 3.00 13.25
CA GLN A 203 17.34 3.55 14.09
C GLN A 203 17.23 5.08 13.93
N THR A 204 16.03 5.57 13.59
CA THR A 204 15.75 7.00 13.36
C THR A 204 14.96 7.68 14.50
N ALA A 205 14.39 6.89 15.40
CA ALA A 205 13.66 7.38 16.58
C ALA A 205 13.89 6.44 17.78
N PRO A 206 13.91 6.96 19.03
CA PRO A 206 14.03 6.13 20.22
C PRO A 206 12.82 5.20 20.37
N PRO A 207 12.96 4.01 20.98
CA PRO A 207 11.83 3.12 21.22
C PRO A 207 10.87 3.77 22.22
N HIS A 208 9.56 3.57 22.03
CA HIS A 208 8.57 4.04 22.98
C HIS A 208 8.77 3.39 24.36
N LYS A 209 8.78 4.20 25.41
CA LYS A 209 8.87 3.74 26.81
C LYS A 209 7.61 4.16 27.56
N PRO A 210 6.78 3.20 28.04
CA PRO A 210 5.54 3.51 28.74
C PRO A 210 5.71 4.35 30.01
N SER A 211 6.91 4.33 30.60
CA SER A 211 7.28 5.10 31.80
C SER A 211 7.57 6.57 31.52
N ASP A 212 7.83 6.94 30.27
CA ASP A 212 8.24 8.29 29.93
C ASP A 212 6.97 9.15 29.80
N SER A 213 6.89 10.23 30.59
CA SER A 213 5.87 11.25 30.35
C SER A 213 6.05 11.79 28.93
N VAL A 214 4.99 11.88 28.14
CA VAL A 214 5.01 12.47 26.80
C VAL A 214 5.43 13.94 26.92
N SER A 215 6.73 14.19 26.89
CA SER A 215 7.25 15.54 26.80
C SER A 215 6.98 16.02 25.39
N ASN A 216 6.34 17.19 25.25
CA ASN A 216 6.29 17.93 23.99
C ASN A 216 7.71 18.40 23.64
N THR A 217 8.59 17.48 23.28
CA THR A 217 9.88 17.80 22.69
C THR A 217 9.59 18.46 21.36
N THR A 218 9.81 19.77 21.30
CA THR A 218 9.87 20.53 20.05
C THR A 218 10.99 19.94 19.20
N PHE A 219 10.63 19.11 18.22
CA PHE A 219 11.58 18.60 17.24
C PHE A 219 12.14 19.78 16.45
N SER A 220 13.41 20.09 16.67
CA SER A 220 14.13 21.14 15.93
C SER A 220 14.62 20.53 14.62
N GLY A 221 13.81 20.69 13.57
CA GLY A 221 14.10 20.21 12.22
C GLY A 221 13.55 18.81 11.92
N SER A 222 13.36 18.55 10.63
CA SER A 222 13.14 17.20 10.10
C SER A 222 14.51 16.64 9.69
N PRO A 223 15.20 15.87 10.56
CA PRO A 223 16.47 15.26 10.16
C PRO A 223 16.24 14.38 8.94
N ARG A 224 17.13 14.47 7.94
CA ARG A 224 17.06 13.60 6.77
C ARG A 224 17.11 12.15 7.23
N ASN A 225 16.17 11.34 6.73
CA ASN A 225 16.14 9.92 7.03
C ASN A 225 17.34 9.24 6.33
N PRO A 226 18.28 8.60 7.06
CA PRO A 226 19.49 8.03 6.47
C PRO A 226 19.21 6.93 5.46
N GLN A 227 18.13 6.16 5.62
CA GLN A 227 17.69 5.18 4.63
C GLN A 227 17.19 5.85 3.35
N THR A 228 16.43 6.95 3.46
CA THR A 228 16.01 7.75 2.31
C THR A 228 17.21 8.37 1.60
N VAL A 229 18.20 8.89 2.35
CA VAL A 229 19.44 9.43 1.78
C VAL A 229 20.20 8.35 1.01
N SER A 230 20.43 7.19 1.63
CA SER A 230 21.13 6.07 0.97
C SER A 230 20.39 5.60 -0.30
N PHE A 231 19.05 5.58 -0.27
CA PHE A 231 18.23 5.23 -1.42
C PHE A 231 18.35 6.25 -2.57
N LEU A 232 18.34 7.54 -2.24
CA LEU A 232 18.51 8.60 -3.24
C LEU A 232 19.93 8.63 -3.82
N GLU A 233 20.96 8.37 -3.00
CA GLU A 233 22.35 8.21 -3.46
C GLU A 233 22.53 6.99 -4.38
N LEU A 234 21.86 5.87 -4.08
CA LEU A 234 21.82 4.71 -4.95
C LEU A 234 21.29 5.08 -6.34
N LEU A 235 20.18 5.82 -6.36
CA LEU A 235 19.53 6.24 -7.59
C LEU A 235 20.09 7.52 -8.20
N ASP A 236 21.13 8.15 -7.63
CA ASP A 236 21.65 9.45 -8.08
C ASP A 236 20.55 10.51 -8.25
N LEU A 237 19.75 10.68 -7.18
CA LEU A 237 18.60 11.58 -7.13
C LEU A 237 18.78 12.65 -6.04
N PRO A 238 18.26 13.88 -6.25
CA PRO A 238 18.31 14.93 -5.24
C PRO A 238 17.32 14.67 -4.10
N TYR A 239 17.68 15.13 -2.90
CA TYR A 239 16.76 15.18 -1.76
C TYR A 239 15.81 16.38 -1.90
N VAL A 240 14.74 16.20 -2.68
CA VAL A 240 13.83 17.30 -3.08
C VAL A 240 13.03 17.92 -1.94
N LEU A 241 12.95 17.27 -0.77
CA LEU A 241 12.23 17.77 0.39
C LEU A 241 12.92 18.98 1.05
N ASP A 242 14.22 19.19 0.84
CA ASP A 242 14.91 20.36 1.40
C ASP A 242 14.45 21.66 0.70
N ASN A 243 14.29 21.60 -0.62
CA ASN A 243 13.93 22.76 -1.44
C ASN A 243 12.46 23.18 -1.29
N ALA A 244 11.62 22.27 -0.81
CA ALA A 244 10.19 22.50 -0.70
C ALA A 244 9.80 23.27 0.59
N LEU A 245 10.72 23.40 1.55
CA LEU A 245 10.55 24.26 2.73
C LEU A 245 10.62 25.76 2.42
N ASP A 246 11.23 26.13 1.28
CA ASP A 246 11.36 27.52 0.84
C ASP A 246 10.10 28.06 0.13
N SER A 247 9.24 27.19 -0.38
CA SER A 247 7.96 27.55 -1.02
C SER A 247 6.81 27.63 0.00
N ARG A 248 6.93 28.52 1.00
CA ARG A 248 5.84 28.83 1.94
C ARG A 248 4.78 29.72 1.27
N ASP A 249 4.09 29.20 0.27
CA ASP A 249 2.84 29.82 -0.17
C ASP A 249 1.72 29.44 0.81
N THR A 250 1.35 30.40 1.65
CA THR A 250 0.22 30.34 2.57
C THR A 250 -1.05 29.93 1.81
N PRO A 251 -1.72 28.81 2.12
CA PRO A 251 -2.98 28.49 1.49
C PRO A 251 -4.07 29.39 2.06
N THR A 252 -4.62 30.26 1.21
CA THR A 252 -5.90 30.93 1.46
C THR A 252 -6.97 29.84 1.68
N SER A 253 -7.73 29.98 2.76
CA SER A 253 -8.84 29.10 3.16
C SER A 253 -9.70 28.65 1.98
N LEU A 254 -9.79 27.34 1.76
CA LEU A 254 -10.76 26.72 0.85
C LEU A 254 -11.93 26.10 1.63
N PRO A 255 -13.13 26.05 1.04
CA PRO A 255 -14.36 25.69 1.74
C PRO A 255 -14.44 24.18 2.00
N GLN A 256 -14.86 23.81 3.21
CA GLN A 256 -15.22 22.44 3.60
C GLN A 256 -16.33 21.91 2.70
N LYS A 257 -16.04 20.92 1.86
CA LYS A 257 -17.04 19.97 1.39
C LYS A 257 -16.39 18.70 0.85
N ASP A 258 -15.89 17.87 1.76
CA ASP A 258 -15.78 16.43 1.54
C ASP A 258 -16.41 15.78 2.77
N ASP A 259 -17.65 15.33 2.61
CA ASP A 259 -18.42 14.56 3.58
C ASP A 259 -18.08 13.08 3.35
N TYR A 260 -16.91 12.67 3.85
CA TYR A 260 -16.59 11.26 4.07
C TYR A 260 -16.23 11.13 5.55
N SER A 261 -17.27 10.85 6.34
CA SER A 261 -17.14 10.44 7.74
C SER A 261 -16.67 8.99 7.78
N GLU A 262 -15.36 8.77 7.91
CA GLU A 262 -14.79 7.45 8.25
C GLU A 262 -14.75 7.19 9.76
N ASP A 263 -15.56 7.89 10.55
CA ASP A 263 -15.92 7.41 11.89
C ASP A 263 -16.95 6.29 11.72
N ILE A 264 -16.50 5.06 11.45
CA ILE A 264 -17.34 3.88 11.68
C ILE A 264 -17.52 3.78 13.21
N PRO A 265 -18.75 3.89 13.73
CA PRO A 265 -19.00 3.62 15.13
C PRO A 265 -18.51 2.21 15.45
N ILE A 266 -17.65 2.09 16.46
CA ILE A 266 -17.29 0.81 17.06
C ILE A 266 -18.52 0.33 17.83
N GLU A 267 -19.50 -0.22 17.11
CA GLU A 267 -20.48 -1.13 17.69
C GLU A 267 -19.92 -2.54 17.50
N ASP A 268 -18.99 -2.90 18.39
CA ASP A 268 -18.52 -4.28 18.57
C ASP A 268 -19.64 -5.08 19.27
N GLU A 269 -20.74 -5.36 18.56
CA GLU A 269 -21.70 -6.40 18.93
C GLU A 269 -21.75 -7.45 17.83
N ASP A 270 -20.72 -8.29 17.72
CA ASP A 270 -20.82 -9.58 17.04
C ASP A 270 -19.73 -10.52 17.57
N ASP A 271 -19.84 -10.84 18.87
CA ASP A 271 -19.34 -12.10 19.41
C ASP A 271 -20.36 -13.18 19.07
N LEU A 272 -20.24 -13.80 17.89
CA LEU A 272 -20.95 -15.04 17.58
C LEU A 272 -19.92 -16.14 17.31
N GLU A 273 -19.90 -17.11 18.22
CA GLU A 273 -19.17 -18.37 18.13
C GLU A 273 -19.38 -19.03 16.76
N ASP A 274 -18.27 -19.42 16.12
CA ASP A 274 -18.26 -20.30 14.95
C ASP A 274 -18.90 -21.65 15.33
N GLY A 275 -20.17 -21.83 14.98
CA GLY A 275 -20.79 -23.16 14.88
C GLY A 275 -20.59 -23.72 13.48
N GLU A 276 -19.65 -24.65 13.31
CA GLU A 276 -19.61 -25.48 12.10
C GLU A 276 -20.90 -26.30 11.98
N PRO A 277 -21.53 -26.40 10.78
CA PRO A 277 -22.57 -27.38 10.57
C PRO A 277 -21.90 -28.76 10.42
N ASN A 278 -22.00 -29.58 11.47
CA ASN A 278 -21.79 -31.02 11.40
C ASN A 278 -22.66 -31.59 10.29
N ASN A 279 -22.05 -31.91 9.14
CA ASN A 279 -22.72 -32.63 8.07
C ASN A 279 -22.52 -34.14 8.29
N GLU A 280 -23.09 -34.66 9.36
CA GLU A 280 -23.42 -36.09 9.46
C GLU A 280 -24.92 -36.25 9.27
N ASN A 281 -25.32 -36.28 8.00
CA ASN A 281 -26.66 -36.72 7.64
C ASN A 281 -26.72 -38.25 7.73
N ARG A 282 -27.71 -38.67 8.50
CA ARG A 282 -28.04 -40.01 8.93
C ARG A 282 -28.77 -40.78 7.81
N SER A 283 -28.54 -42.09 7.80
CA SER A 283 -29.48 -43.19 7.45
C SER A 283 -29.41 -43.76 6.03
N SER A 284 -28.85 -44.97 5.91
CA SER A 284 -29.66 -46.20 5.84
C SER A 284 -28.88 -47.35 6.47
#